data_AF-A0AAE9RUE6-F1
#
_entry.id   AF-A0AAE9RUE6-F1
#
_cell.length_a   1.000
_cell.length_b   1.000
_cell.length_c   1.000
_cell.angle_alpha   90.00
_cell.angle_beta   90.00
_cell.angle_gamma   90.00
#
_symmetry.space_group_name_H-M   'P 1'
#
loop_
_entity.id
_entity.type
_entity.pdbx_description
1 polymer ?
#
loop_
_entity_poly.entity_id
_entity_poly.type
_entity_poly.pdbx_seq_one_letter_code
_entity_poly.pdbx_strand_id
1 'polypeptide(L)'
;MYVVGNSAIVTIINNGTITGGAGGLNSAWPDNYGATGGMGEGGAAGSIRTGGSQGTSSQGGAGIIGANIAVINNGTITGGIGGTGGLNAGVQNDAVTFQSGINSLTLTTKSVINGVVSANGNDDTLTLQNTLSKIDGGQSDGANISATQYKGFEHLVVNGGRWTVSGSAIVSGETTLNGGALVVTGPAALGVQAITAQGGAIEASGDQVLDQSFVLKNNPYGASTSGLVVQGADNLVLSGVLSDVGRLTKNGSGTLTLTADNTYTGGTVFAGGVVSVDKEVRLGGGDLTFNGGTLQVTGTGWTSTSRAVSLQAGGGTFDIEDAANNFAVTQGVAGAGGL
;
A
#
# COMPACT_ATOMS: atom_id res chain seq x y z
N MET A 1 14.52 -16.59 14.94
CA MET A 1 13.86 -17.87 14.63
C MET A 1 14.23 -18.28 13.22
N TYR A 2 14.74 -19.48 13.00
CA TYR A 2 15.09 -19.99 11.67
C TYR A 2 14.07 -21.04 11.23
N VAL A 3 13.44 -20.83 10.07
CA VAL A 3 12.40 -21.71 9.53
C VAL A 3 12.71 -21.97 8.06
N VAL A 4 13.02 -23.22 7.72
CA VAL A 4 13.09 -23.63 6.30
C VAL A 4 11.77 -24.31 5.98
N GLY A 5 10.91 -23.65 5.20
CA GLY A 5 9.77 -24.31 4.59
C GLY A 5 10.24 -25.33 3.55
N ASN A 6 9.64 -26.51 3.55
CA ASN A 6 9.81 -27.47 2.46
C ASN A 6 8.93 -27.02 1.26
N SER A 7 8.46 -27.94 0.41
CA SER A 7 7.54 -27.60 -0.68
C SER A 7 6.20 -27.00 -0.21
N ALA A 8 5.85 -27.10 1.08
CA ALA A 8 4.67 -26.48 1.68
C ALA A 8 5.03 -25.20 2.43
N ILE A 9 4.18 -24.17 2.28
CA ILE A 9 4.34 -22.89 2.98
C ILE A 9 4.14 -23.11 4.49
N VAL A 10 5.10 -22.67 5.30
CA VAL A 10 4.97 -22.70 6.77
C VAL A 10 4.42 -21.36 7.26
N THR A 11 3.31 -21.39 8.01
CA THR A 11 2.72 -20.18 8.60
C THR A 11 3.25 -19.92 10.01
N ILE A 12 3.72 -18.69 10.24
CA ILE A 12 4.16 -18.16 11.53
C ILE A 12 3.15 -17.10 11.95
N ILE A 13 2.51 -17.26 13.12
CA ILE A 13 1.60 -16.26 13.68
C ILE A 13 2.26 -15.66 14.91
N ASN A 14 2.63 -14.39 14.85
CA ASN A 14 3.19 -13.65 15.98
C ASN A 14 2.13 -12.77 16.64
N ASN A 15 1.73 -13.11 17.87
CA ASN A 15 0.88 -12.26 18.71
C ASN A 15 1.65 -11.64 19.90
N GLY A 16 2.96 -11.88 19.98
CA GLY A 16 3.81 -11.46 21.09
C GLY A 16 5.07 -10.77 20.58
N THR A 17 6.22 -11.12 21.15
CA THR A 17 7.51 -10.55 20.75
C THR A 17 8.43 -11.64 20.20
N ILE A 18 8.98 -11.42 19.02
CA ILE A 18 10.08 -12.21 18.44
C ILE A 18 11.30 -11.30 18.36
N THR A 19 12.42 -11.72 18.96
CA THR A 19 13.66 -10.95 18.97
C THR A 19 14.82 -11.79 18.44
N GLY A 20 15.60 -11.21 17.52
CA GLY A 20 16.84 -11.80 17.05
C GLY A 20 17.92 -11.80 18.13
N GLY A 21 18.82 -12.79 18.11
CA GLY A 21 19.90 -12.89 19.10
C GLY A 21 20.84 -11.67 19.06
N ALA A 22 21.28 -11.17 20.21
CA ALA A 22 22.23 -10.06 20.28
C ALA A 22 23.64 -10.47 19.82
N GLY A 23 24.42 -9.56 19.25
CA GLY A 23 25.83 -9.81 18.99
C GLY A 23 26.62 -10.05 20.28
N GLY A 24 27.54 -11.02 20.28
CA GLY A 24 28.50 -11.27 21.37
C GLY A 24 29.53 -10.16 21.59
N LEU A 25 30.22 -10.17 22.72
CA LEU A 25 31.25 -9.17 23.03
C LEU A 25 32.51 -9.40 22.19
N ASN A 26 33.10 -8.34 21.64
CA ASN A 26 34.49 -8.41 21.19
C ASN A 26 35.37 -8.48 22.45
N SER A 27 35.95 -9.64 22.75
CA SER A 27 37.00 -9.69 23.76
C SER A 27 38.21 -8.94 23.21
N ALA A 28 38.35 -7.67 23.58
CA ALA A 28 39.61 -6.95 23.42
C ALA A 28 40.66 -7.69 24.26
N TRP A 29 41.45 -8.56 23.63
CA TRP A 29 42.66 -9.08 24.27
C TRP A 29 43.67 -7.93 24.34
N PRO A 30 44.34 -7.69 25.48
CA PRO A 30 45.50 -6.82 25.52
C PRO A 30 46.55 -7.32 24.52
N ASP A 31 47.19 -6.42 23.78
CA ASP A 31 48.03 -6.63 22.58
C ASP A 31 49.31 -7.48 22.75
N ASN A 32 49.36 -8.46 23.66
CA ASN A 32 50.62 -9.07 24.07
C ASN A 32 50.62 -10.59 24.29
N TYR A 33 49.78 -11.36 23.59
CA TYR A 33 50.01 -12.80 23.46
C TYR A 33 49.67 -13.30 22.05
N GLY A 34 50.64 -14.03 21.47
CA GLY A 34 50.59 -14.55 20.11
C GLY A 34 49.34 -15.38 19.83
N ALA A 35 48.93 -15.31 18.57
CA ALA A 35 47.74 -15.95 18.04
C ALA A 35 47.65 -17.45 18.36
N THR A 36 46.82 -17.81 19.35
CA THR A 36 46.22 -19.14 19.47
C THR A 36 44.80 -19.04 20.02
N GLY A 37 43.82 -19.10 19.12
CA GLY A 37 42.50 -19.73 19.29
C GLY A 37 41.58 -19.33 20.46
N GLY A 38 40.43 -18.73 20.14
CA GLY A 38 39.26 -18.70 21.02
C GLY A 38 38.02 -18.13 20.31
N MET A 39 36.90 -18.86 20.38
CA MET A 39 35.62 -18.54 19.72
C MET A 39 34.95 -17.31 20.36
N GLY A 40 34.78 -16.24 19.57
CA GLY A 40 33.83 -15.16 19.87
C GLY A 40 32.45 -15.55 19.37
N GLU A 41 31.67 -16.24 20.19
CA GLU A 41 30.30 -16.66 19.88
C GLU A 41 29.38 -15.42 19.76
N GLY A 42 28.89 -15.14 18.55
CA GLY A 42 27.84 -14.15 18.28
C GLY A 42 26.45 -14.76 18.47
N GLY A 43 25.48 -14.00 19.01
CA GLY A 43 24.25 -14.57 19.53
C GLY A 43 23.35 -15.23 18.49
N ALA A 44 22.98 -16.47 18.79
CA ALA A 44 22.06 -17.24 17.99
C ALA A 44 20.62 -16.73 18.16
N ALA A 45 19.97 -16.42 17.03
CA ALA A 45 18.69 -17.03 16.64
C ALA A 45 18.46 -16.95 15.11
N GLY A 46 19.29 -17.64 14.31
CA GLY A 46 18.96 -18.01 12.91
C GLY A 46 20.01 -17.76 11.82
N SER A 47 21.30 -17.59 12.15
CA SER A 47 22.34 -17.41 11.13
C SER A 47 22.63 -18.70 10.34
N ILE A 48 22.59 -18.65 9.00
CA ILE A 48 23.33 -19.60 8.12
C ILE A 48 24.70 -19.05 7.70
N ARG A 49 25.04 -17.80 8.07
CA ARG A 49 26.36 -17.25 7.77
C ARG A 49 27.32 -17.78 8.82
N THR A 50 28.21 -18.68 8.38
CA THR A 50 29.48 -19.01 9.04
C THR A 50 30.09 -17.72 9.56
N GLY A 51 30.53 -17.73 10.82
CA GLY A 51 31.10 -16.57 11.50
C GLY A 51 32.02 -15.75 10.60
N GLY A 52 31.87 -14.43 10.67
CA GLY A 52 32.73 -13.52 9.91
C GLY A 52 34.20 -13.80 10.17
N SER A 53 35.02 -13.54 9.15
CA SER A 53 36.47 -13.47 9.28
C SER A 53 36.90 -12.51 10.41
N GLN A 54 38.08 -12.75 10.98
CA GLN A 54 38.64 -11.97 12.09
C GLN A 54 38.50 -10.45 11.87
N GLY A 55 37.99 -9.73 12.88
CA GLY A 55 37.82 -8.27 12.84
C GLY A 55 36.39 -7.76 12.60
N THR A 56 35.41 -8.63 12.34
CA THR A 56 34.00 -8.22 12.30
C THR A 56 33.35 -8.36 13.67
N SER A 57 32.82 -7.26 14.22
CA SER A 57 31.85 -7.27 15.33
C SER A 57 30.83 -8.42 15.15
N SER A 58 30.49 -9.14 16.21
CA SER A 58 29.38 -10.08 16.19
C SER A 58 28.10 -9.36 15.74
N GLN A 59 27.56 -9.76 14.58
CA GLN A 59 26.29 -9.20 14.11
C GLN A 59 25.16 -9.76 14.97
N GLY A 60 24.17 -8.94 15.33
CA GLY A 60 22.93 -9.47 15.89
C GLY A 60 22.23 -10.35 14.84
N GLY A 61 21.49 -11.39 15.26
CA GLY A 61 20.73 -12.26 14.35
C GLY A 61 19.42 -11.62 13.88
N ALA A 62 18.84 -12.11 12.78
CA ALA A 62 17.50 -11.66 12.39
C ALA A 62 16.42 -12.18 13.35
N GLY A 63 15.32 -11.46 13.50
CA GLY A 63 14.16 -11.92 14.29
C GLY A 63 13.55 -13.18 13.71
N ILE A 64 13.25 -13.16 12.40
CA ILE A 64 12.79 -14.31 11.61
C ILE A 64 13.68 -14.42 10.37
N ILE A 65 14.03 -15.64 9.99
CA ILE A 65 14.75 -15.91 8.75
C ILE A 65 14.31 -17.26 8.18
N GLY A 66 14.01 -17.30 6.89
CA GLY A 66 13.47 -18.49 6.25
C GLY A 66 13.17 -18.37 4.76
N ALA A 67 12.63 -19.43 4.19
CA ALA A 67 12.17 -19.49 2.81
C ALA A 67 10.87 -20.32 2.74
N ASN A 68 9.98 -19.97 1.80
CA ASN A 68 8.63 -20.52 1.68
C ASN A 68 7.83 -20.38 2.98
N ILE A 69 7.81 -19.18 3.56
CA ILE A 69 7.11 -18.90 4.82
C ILE A 69 6.09 -17.78 4.69
N ALA A 70 5.00 -17.90 5.44
CA ALA A 70 3.98 -16.86 5.60
C ALA A 70 4.01 -16.35 7.03
N VAL A 71 4.37 -15.08 7.24
CA VAL A 71 4.43 -14.44 8.55
C VAL A 71 3.22 -13.55 8.73
N ILE A 72 2.38 -13.83 9.72
CA ILE A 72 1.30 -12.95 10.17
C ILE A 72 1.76 -12.28 11.45
N ASN A 73 2.03 -10.98 11.38
CA ASN A 73 2.46 -10.21 12.53
C ASN A 73 1.29 -9.42 13.15
N ASN A 74 1.11 -9.61 14.45
CA ASN A 74 0.14 -8.92 15.30
C ASN A 74 0.78 -8.58 16.66
N GLY A 75 2.12 -8.49 16.67
CA GLY A 75 2.93 -8.07 17.79
C GLY A 75 4.25 -7.46 17.30
N THR A 76 5.33 -7.66 18.05
CA THR A 76 6.63 -7.06 17.76
C THR A 76 7.59 -8.09 17.16
N ILE A 77 8.27 -7.74 16.07
CA ILE A 77 9.42 -8.49 15.54
C ILE A 77 10.62 -7.54 15.52
N THR A 78 11.68 -7.91 16.21
CA THR A 78 12.91 -7.10 16.34
C THR A 78 14.10 -7.92 15.87
N GLY A 79 14.96 -7.36 15.03
CA GLY A 79 16.27 -7.95 14.79
C GLY A 79 17.13 -7.91 16.06
N GLY A 80 18.26 -8.60 16.07
CA GLY A 80 19.26 -8.45 17.12
C GLY A 80 20.13 -7.22 16.89
N ILE A 81 20.59 -6.60 17.98
CA ILE A 81 21.57 -5.51 17.94
C ILE A 81 22.98 -6.12 17.89
N GLY A 82 23.85 -5.62 17.03
CA GLY A 82 25.26 -6.03 16.97
C GLY A 82 26.03 -5.70 18.26
N GLY A 83 27.07 -6.49 18.55
CA GLY A 83 27.84 -6.40 19.79
C GLY A 83 28.71 -5.14 19.91
N THR A 84 29.78 -5.20 20.68
CA THR A 84 30.70 -4.07 20.88
C THR A 84 31.87 -4.11 19.89
N GLY A 85 32.26 -2.94 19.36
CA GLY A 85 33.46 -2.72 18.52
C GLY A 85 33.39 -3.28 17.09
N GLY A 86 33.69 -2.47 16.07
CA GLY A 86 33.63 -2.83 14.65
C GLY A 86 32.48 -2.15 13.90
N LEU A 87 32.35 -2.39 12.58
CA LEU A 87 31.39 -1.68 11.71
C LEU A 87 29.91 -1.90 12.06
N ASN A 88 29.55 -3.02 12.71
CA ASN A 88 28.15 -3.32 13.06
C ASN A 88 27.87 -3.17 14.57
N ALA A 89 28.75 -2.49 15.31
CA ALA A 89 28.55 -2.30 16.74
C ALA A 89 27.33 -1.40 17.03
N GLY A 90 26.38 -1.89 17.84
CA GLY A 90 25.13 -1.17 18.12
C GLY A 90 24.17 -1.06 16.93
N VAL A 91 24.49 -1.66 15.78
CA VAL A 91 23.63 -1.63 14.59
C VAL A 91 22.54 -2.68 14.72
N GLN A 92 21.30 -2.27 14.47
CA GLN A 92 20.13 -3.14 14.44
C GLN A 92 20.12 -3.98 13.16
N ASN A 93 20.15 -5.32 13.29
CA ASN A 93 20.00 -6.21 12.13
C ASN A 93 18.52 -6.30 11.67
N ASP A 94 18.31 -6.95 10.53
CA ASP A 94 16.98 -7.22 9.94
C ASP A 94 16.02 -7.86 10.95
N ALA A 95 14.77 -7.40 10.94
CA ALA A 95 13.70 -8.02 11.69
C ALA A 95 13.26 -9.34 11.04
N VAL A 96 13.16 -9.36 9.71
CA VAL A 96 12.76 -10.52 8.93
C VAL A 96 13.61 -10.63 7.66
N THR A 97 14.11 -11.82 7.36
CA THR A 97 14.83 -12.12 6.12
C THR A 97 14.18 -13.31 5.41
N PHE A 98 13.48 -13.07 4.31
CA PHE A 98 13.08 -14.13 3.40
C PHE A 98 14.22 -14.41 2.41
N GLN A 99 14.76 -15.61 2.42
CA GLN A 99 16.01 -15.95 1.73
C GLN A 99 15.80 -16.33 0.26
N SER A 100 14.66 -16.96 -0.04
CA SER A 100 14.25 -17.41 -1.37
C SER A 100 12.80 -17.91 -1.32
N GLY A 101 12.29 -18.36 -2.47
CA GLY A 101 10.97 -18.99 -2.57
C GLY A 101 9.83 -17.99 -2.63
N ILE A 102 8.64 -18.45 -2.26
CA ILE A 102 7.40 -17.66 -2.24
C ILE A 102 7.06 -17.37 -0.78
N ASN A 103 7.14 -16.11 -0.36
CA ASN A 103 6.92 -15.72 1.01
C ASN A 103 5.81 -14.68 1.13
N SER A 104 5.26 -14.55 2.34
CA SER A 104 4.37 -13.43 2.63
C SER A 104 4.63 -12.85 4.00
N LEU A 105 4.48 -11.53 4.11
CA LEU A 105 4.40 -10.82 5.37
C LEU A 105 3.05 -10.10 5.44
N THR A 106 2.25 -10.45 6.43
CA THR A 106 1.01 -9.77 6.74
C THR A 106 1.22 -8.87 7.95
N LEU A 107 1.03 -7.57 7.76
CA LEU A 107 1.06 -6.56 8.81
C LEU A 107 -0.37 -6.19 9.23
N THR A 108 -0.53 -6.12 10.54
CA THR A 108 -1.72 -5.59 11.20
C THR A 108 -1.45 -4.23 11.83
N THR A 109 -2.49 -3.54 12.29
CA THR A 109 -2.36 -2.28 13.04
C THR A 109 -1.54 -2.40 14.33
N LYS A 110 -1.37 -3.62 14.86
CA LYS A 110 -0.55 -3.91 16.05
C LYS A 110 0.88 -4.32 15.70
N SER A 111 1.21 -4.44 14.42
CA SER A 111 2.54 -4.84 13.99
C SER A 111 3.56 -3.78 14.33
N VAL A 112 4.60 -4.18 15.05
CA VAL A 112 5.83 -3.40 15.24
C VAL A 112 6.99 -4.16 14.64
N ILE A 113 7.71 -3.53 13.72
CA ILE A 113 8.90 -4.08 13.07
C ILE A 113 10.09 -3.20 13.44
N ASN A 114 11.07 -3.76 14.18
CA ASN A 114 12.29 -3.07 14.57
C ASN A 114 13.48 -3.67 13.80
N GLY A 115 13.84 -3.01 12.71
CA GLY A 115 14.79 -3.50 11.71
C GLY A 115 14.18 -3.46 10.30
N VAL A 116 14.94 -3.93 9.32
CA VAL A 116 14.49 -4.07 7.92
C VAL A 116 13.83 -5.43 7.72
N VAL A 117 12.88 -5.49 6.79
CA VAL A 117 12.36 -6.72 6.19
C VAL A 117 12.92 -6.85 4.79
N SER A 118 13.68 -7.92 4.55
CA SER A 118 14.35 -8.19 3.28
C SER A 118 13.72 -9.43 2.63
N ALA A 119 13.01 -9.21 1.53
CA ALA A 119 12.50 -10.25 0.64
C ALA A 119 13.48 -10.47 -0.52
N ASN A 120 13.99 -11.70 -0.66
CA ASN A 120 14.96 -12.09 -1.70
C ASN A 120 14.41 -13.20 -2.61
N GLY A 121 13.10 -13.49 -2.52
CA GLY A 121 12.38 -14.32 -3.47
C GLY A 121 12.05 -13.54 -4.75
N ASN A 122 11.23 -14.15 -5.61
CA ASN A 122 10.75 -13.54 -6.86
C ASN A 122 9.21 -13.46 -6.90
N ASP A 123 8.54 -13.79 -5.81
CA ASP A 123 7.07 -13.81 -5.68
C ASP A 123 6.71 -13.65 -4.18
N ASP A 124 7.20 -12.56 -3.59
CA ASP A 124 7.00 -12.23 -2.20
C ASP A 124 5.87 -11.19 -2.05
N THR A 125 4.92 -11.46 -1.16
CA THR A 125 3.73 -10.62 -0.94
C THR A 125 3.77 -9.89 0.40
N LEU A 126 3.69 -8.55 0.36
CA LEU A 126 3.40 -7.71 1.53
C LEU A 126 1.89 -7.47 1.60
N THR A 127 1.25 -7.95 2.66
CA THR A 127 -0.18 -7.73 2.91
C THR A 127 -0.38 -6.76 4.07
N LEU A 128 -1.16 -5.71 3.84
CA LEU A 128 -1.56 -4.73 4.84
C LEU A 128 -3.03 -4.94 5.18
N GLN A 129 -3.34 -5.14 6.46
CA GLN A 129 -4.70 -5.42 6.88
C GLN A 129 -5.00 -4.86 8.27
N ASN A 130 -6.25 -4.52 8.54
CA ASN A 130 -6.74 -4.39 9.91
C ASN A 130 -7.46 -5.69 10.33
N THR A 131 -7.49 -5.94 11.63
CA THR A 131 -7.92 -7.18 12.26
C THR A 131 -9.37 -7.59 11.99
N LEU A 132 -10.29 -6.72 11.54
CA LEU A 132 -11.72 -7.09 11.49
C LEU A 132 -12.60 -6.57 10.34
N SER A 133 -12.10 -5.88 9.31
CA SER A 133 -12.91 -5.67 8.11
C SER A 133 -12.04 -5.47 6.87
N LYS A 134 -12.24 -6.31 5.85
CA LYS A 134 -11.52 -6.26 4.57
C LYS A 134 -12.00 -5.13 3.65
N ILE A 135 -12.84 -4.22 4.15
CA ILE A 135 -13.73 -3.37 3.34
C ILE A 135 -14.00 -2.03 4.04
N ASP A 136 -13.05 -1.52 4.82
CA ASP A 136 -13.29 -0.31 5.60
C ASP A 136 -12.97 0.99 4.85
N GLY A 137 -12.45 0.96 3.62
CA GLY A 137 -12.04 2.17 2.90
C GLY A 137 -11.04 3.06 3.67
N GLY A 138 -10.26 2.46 4.56
CA GLY A 138 -9.34 3.18 5.45
C GLY A 138 -10.01 3.99 6.56
N GLN A 139 -11.24 3.65 6.93
CA GLN A 139 -11.93 4.25 8.09
C GLN A 139 -11.34 3.79 9.43
N SER A 140 -10.53 2.72 9.43
CA SER A 140 -9.81 2.25 10.61
C SER A 140 -8.33 2.61 10.58
N ASP A 141 -7.73 2.67 11.77
CA ASP A 141 -6.31 2.97 11.94
C ASP A 141 -5.44 2.07 11.05
N GLY A 142 -4.33 2.61 10.57
CA GLY A 142 -3.25 1.85 9.96
C GLY A 142 -1.91 2.37 10.42
N ALA A 143 -0.86 2.12 9.64
CA ALA A 143 0.50 2.54 10.00
C ALA A 143 1.26 3.05 8.78
N ASN A 144 2.42 3.64 9.03
CA ASN A 144 3.34 4.06 7.98
C ASN A 144 4.23 2.90 7.58
N ILE A 145 4.43 2.73 6.28
CA ILE A 145 5.39 1.80 5.70
C ILE A 145 6.27 2.55 4.69
N SER A 146 7.49 2.06 4.50
CA SER A 146 8.44 2.66 3.55
C SER A 146 9.23 1.59 2.82
N ALA A 147 9.63 1.92 1.59
CA ALA A 147 10.55 1.09 0.81
C ALA A 147 11.95 0.96 1.46
N THR A 148 12.28 1.81 2.44
CA THR A 148 13.53 1.67 3.21
C THR A 148 13.45 0.59 4.28
N GLN A 149 12.25 0.30 4.79
CA GLN A 149 12.02 -0.72 5.81
C GLN A 149 11.58 -2.06 5.21
N TYR A 150 10.75 -2.05 4.16
CA TYR A 150 10.23 -3.26 3.51
C TYR A 150 10.75 -3.32 2.08
N LYS A 151 11.65 -4.26 1.81
CA LYS A 151 12.43 -4.33 0.56
C LYS A 151 12.22 -5.64 -0.17
N GLY A 152 12.21 -5.57 -1.50
CA GLY A 152 12.27 -6.75 -2.38
C GLY A 152 10.98 -7.54 -2.47
N PHE A 153 9.83 -6.92 -2.17
CA PHE A 153 8.53 -7.56 -2.39
C PHE A 153 8.07 -7.33 -3.83
N GLU A 154 7.41 -8.32 -4.42
CA GLU A 154 6.82 -8.23 -5.75
C GLU A 154 5.37 -7.75 -5.70
N HIS A 155 4.65 -8.11 -4.64
CA HIS A 155 3.21 -7.88 -4.54
C HIS A 155 2.83 -7.09 -3.30
N LEU A 156 2.01 -6.05 -3.48
CA LEU A 156 1.39 -5.32 -2.38
C LEU A 156 -0.11 -5.61 -2.38
N VAL A 157 -0.64 -6.07 -1.26
CA VAL A 157 -2.08 -6.29 -1.07
C VAL A 157 -2.57 -5.44 0.09
N VAL A 158 -3.51 -4.55 -0.17
CA VAL A 158 -4.18 -3.74 0.86
C VAL A 158 -5.58 -4.28 1.06
N ASN A 159 -5.80 -4.92 2.20
CA ASN A 159 -7.09 -5.50 2.57
C ASN A 159 -7.89 -4.60 3.51
N GLY A 160 -7.27 -3.74 4.32
CA GLY A 160 -8.00 -2.91 5.29
C GLY A 160 -7.10 -1.98 6.10
N GLY A 161 -7.68 -0.94 6.71
CA GLY A 161 -6.94 0.11 7.44
C GLY A 161 -6.38 1.19 6.52
N ARG A 162 -5.89 2.29 7.10
CA ARG A 162 -5.30 3.44 6.38
C ARG A 162 -3.77 3.45 6.47
N TRP A 163 -3.10 3.15 5.37
CA TRP A 163 -1.65 2.93 5.33
C TRP A 163 -0.92 3.99 4.54
N THR A 164 0.04 4.66 5.17
CA THR A 164 0.88 5.66 4.47
C THR A 164 2.09 4.97 3.86
N VAL A 165 2.25 5.09 2.54
CA VAL A 165 3.44 4.60 1.83
C VAL A 165 4.32 5.78 1.46
N SER A 166 5.59 5.69 1.85
CA SER A 166 6.58 6.72 1.61
C SER A 166 7.85 6.18 0.95
N GLY A 167 8.52 7.07 0.20
CA GLY A 167 9.74 6.77 -0.55
C GLY A 167 9.45 6.29 -1.97
N SER A 168 10.39 5.50 -2.51
CA SER A 168 10.24 4.82 -3.80
C SER A 168 9.22 3.69 -3.73
N ALA A 169 9.03 2.98 -4.84
CA ALA A 169 8.09 1.87 -4.93
C ALA A 169 8.42 0.80 -3.88
N ILE A 170 7.43 0.46 -3.05
CA ILE A 170 7.59 -0.58 -2.02
C ILE A 170 7.56 -1.99 -2.62
N VAL A 171 7.01 -2.12 -3.84
CA VAL A 171 6.96 -3.37 -4.60
C VAL A 171 7.41 -3.18 -6.03
N SER A 172 7.93 -4.25 -6.63
CA SER A 172 8.38 -4.28 -8.04
C SER A 172 7.29 -4.69 -9.03
N GLY A 173 6.22 -5.33 -8.55
CA GLY A 173 5.12 -5.86 -9.36
C GLY A 173 3.77 -5.24 -9.00
N GLU A 174 2.76 -6.08 -8.83
CA GLU A 174 1.36 -5.64 -8.74
C GLU A 174 1.00 -5.08 -7.36
N THR A 175 0.24 -3.98 -7.35
CA THR A 175 -0.47 -3.49 -6.16
C THR A 175 -1.96 -3.76 -6.31
N THR A 176 -2.55 -4.40 -5.30
CA THR A 176 -3.98 -4.71 -5.23
C THR A 176 -4.64 -4.05 -4.03
N LEU A 177 -5.69 -3.26 -4.29
CA LEU A 177 -6.51 -2.58 -3.29
C LEU A 177 -7.86 -3.31 -3.16
N ASN A 178 -7.91 -4.32 -2.30
CA ASN A 178 -9.14 -5.07 -2.02
C ASN A 178 -10.10 -4.31 -1.10
N GLY A 179 -9.52 -3.45 -0.26
CA GLY A 179 -10.16 -2.60 0.73
C GLY A 179 -9.13 -1.62 1.27
N GLY A 180 -9.35 -1.10 2.49
CA GLY A 180 -8.44 -0.14 3.11
C GLY A 180 -8.26 1.15 2.32
N ALA A 181 -7.31 1.96 2.76
CA ALA A 181 -6.84 3.12 2.03
C ALA A 181 -5.32 3.12 1.98
N LEU A 182 -4.78 3.44 0.81
CA LEU A 182 -3.36 3.71 0.62
C LEU A 182 -3.16 5.22 0.53
N VAL A 183 -2.48 5.79 1.52
CA VAL A 183 -2.09 7.19 1.53
C VAL A 183 -0.75 7.33 0.83
N VAL A 184 -0.72 8.05 -0.28
CA VAL A 184 0.49 8.23 -1.10
C VAL A 184 1.12 9.58 -0.84
N THR A 185 2.41 9.58 -0.49
CA THR A 185 3.18 10.81 -0.27
C THR A 185 3.90 11.31 -1.53
N GLY A 186 3.77 10.58 -2.64
CA GLY A 186 4.42 10.88 -3.92
C GLY A 186 4.17 9.79 -4.96
N PRO A 187 4.24 10.11 -6.28
CA PRO A 187 3.98 9.14 -7.35
C PRO A 187 4.92 7.93 -7.33
N ALA A 188 6.19 8.16 -6.97
CA ALA A 188 7.19 7.10 -6.93
C ALA A 188 6.84 5.98 -5.94
N ALA A 189 5.99 6.22 -4.94
CA ALA A 189 5.62 5.24 -3.91
C ALA A 189 4.85 4.04 -4.46
N LEU A 190 4.17 4.20 -5.61
CA LEU A 190 3.34 3.16 -6.24
C LEU A 190 4.04 2.42 -7.40
N GLY A 191 5.23 2.87 -7.82
CA GLY A 191 5.89 2.34 -9.00
C GLY A 191 5.18 2.68 -10.31
N VAL A 192 5.48 1.96 -11.38
CA VAL A 192 4.94 2.24 -12.74
C VAL A 192 3.92 1.20 -13.21
N GLN A 193 3.68 0.17 -12.40
CA GLN A 193 2.79 -0.94 -12.75
C GLN A 193 1.33 -0.55 -12.55
N ALA A 194 0.43 -1.25 -13.26
CA ALA A 194 -1.00 -1.05 -13.08
C ALA A 194 -1.45 -1.47 -11.68
N ILE A 195 -2.38 -0.72 -11.11
CA ILE A 195 -2.93 -0.95 -9.78
C ILE A 195 -4.31 -1.58 -9.93
N THR A 196 -4.52 -2.75 -9.35
CA THR A 196 -5.83 -3.39 -9.33
C THR A 196 -6.66 -2.86 -8.17
N ALA A 197 -7.75 -2.16 -8.44
CA ALA A 197 -8.66 -1.63 -7.44
C ALA A 197 -9.96 -2.44 -7.40
N GLN A 198 -10.21 -3.10 -6.28
CA GLN A 198 -11.32 -4.03 -6.05
C GLN A 198 -12.21 -3.59 -4.88
N GLY A 199 -12.20 -2.31 -4.51
CA GLY A 199 -12.97 -1.77 -3.39
C GLY A 199 -12.14 -0.97 -2.37
N GLY A 200 -10.81 -0.89 -2.55
CA GLY A 200 -9.94 -0.06 -1.73
C GLY A 200 -9.85 1.40 -2.21
N ALA A 201 -9.26 2.24 -1.35
CA ALA A 201 -9.13 3.67 -1.56
C ALA A 201 -7.68 4.11 -1.84
N ILE A 202 -7.53 5.17 -2.62
CA ILE A 202 -6.33 5.99 -2.71
C ILE A 202 -6.61 7.34 -2.04
N GLU A 203 -5.62 7.82 -1.30
CA GLU A 203 -5.63 9.13 -0.65
C GLU A 203 -4.30 9.84 -0.89
N ALA A 204 -4.34 11.10 -1.30
CA ALA A 204 -3.14 11.91 -1.46
C ALA A 204 -2.70 12.50 -0.10
N SER A 205 -1.39 12.59 0.13
CA SER A 205 -0.81 13.42 1.19
C SER A 205 -0.09 14.61 0.56
N GLY A 206 -0.68 15.80 0.72
CA GLY A 206 -0.41 16.95 -0.14
C GLY A 206 -0.96 16.73 -1.55
N ASP A 207 -0.95 17.77 -2.38
CA ASP A 207 -1.41 17.64 -3.77
C ASP A 207 -0.50 16.70 -4.55
N GLN A 208 -1.09 15.72 -5.24
CA GLN A 208 -0.36 14.67 -5.98
C GLN A 208 -0.82 14.54 -7.42
N VAL A 209 0.10 14.09 -8.27
CA VAL A 209 -0.17 13.62 -9.65
C VAL A 209 0.29 12.18 -9.75
N LEU A 210 -0.61 11.27 -10.12
CA LEU A 210 -0.34 9.85 -10.30
C LEU A 210 -0.57 9.47 -11.77
N ASP A 211 0.46 8.90 -12.39
CA ASP A 211 0.47 8.44 -13.79
C ASP A 211 0.20 6.94 -13.93
N GLN A 212 0.01 6.24 -12.81
CA GLN A 212 -0.31 4.82 -12.76
C GLN A 212 -1.68 4.55 -13.38
N SER A 213 -1.77 3.49 -14.18
CA SER A 213 -3.07 2.98 -14.65
C SER A 213 -3.77 2.21 -13.54
N PHE A 214 -5.09 2.31 -13.48
CA PHE A 214 -5.92 1.58 -12.52
C PHE A 214 -6.86 0.62 -13.25
N VAL A 215 -6.90 -0.63 -12.78
CA VAL A 215 -7.82 -1.67 -13.25
C VAL A 215 -8.90 -1.85 -12.20
N LEU A 216 -10.11 -1.34 -12.49
CA LEU A 216 -11.23 -1.29 -11.55
C LEU A 216 -12.03 -2.58 -11.70
N LYS A 217 -11.96 -3.46 -10.70
CA LYS A 217 -12.60 -4.77 -10.73
C LYS A 217 -13.72 -4.88 -9.71
N ASN A 218 -14.55 -5.90 -9.89
CA ASN A 218 -15.54 -6.30 -8.89
C ASN A 218 -14.84 -6.80 -7.62
N ASN A 219 -15.39 -6.46 -6.46
CA ASN A 219 -14.84 -6.94 -5.20
C ASN A 219 -15.13 -8.43 -5.03
N PRO A 220 -14.10 -9.31 -4.92
CA PRO A 220 -14.30 -10.74 -4.75
C PRO A 220 -14.88 -11.12 -3.38
N TYR A 221 -14.88 -10.21 -2.41
CA TYR A 221 -15.36 -10.44 -1.04
C TYR A 221 -16.83 -10.04 -0.82
N GLY A 222 -17.59 -9.76 -1.88
CA GLY A 222 -19.03 -9.46 -1.78
C GLY A 222 -19.36 -8.12 -1.11
N ALA A 223 -18.42 -7.18 -1.11
CA ALA A 223 -18.61 -5.82 -0.63
C ALA A 223 -19.63 -5.03 -1.47
N SER A 224 -20.33 -4.06 -0.85
CA SER A 224 -21.12 -3.07 -1.59
C SER A 224 -20.27 -2.11 -2.45
N THR A 225 -18.95 -2.14 -2.27
CA THR A 225 -17.97 -1.31 -2.97
C THR A 225 -17.08 -2.16 -3.89
N SER A 226 -17.19 -1.91 -5.19
CA SER A 226 -16.30 -2.42 -6.25
C SER A 226 -15.51 -1.25 -6.86
N GLY A 227 -14.40 -1.53 -7.53
CA GLY A 227 -13.57 -0.52 -8.20
C GLY A 227 -12.71 0.32 -7.25
N LEU A 228 -12.57 1.61 -7.56
CA LEU A 228 -11.64 2.52 -6.88
C LEU A 228 -12.40 3.58 -6.07
N VAL A 229 -11.99 3.79 -4.83
CA VAL A 229 -12.36 4.97 -4.05
C VAL A 229 -11.20 5.98 -4.09
N VAL A 230 -11.50 7.26 -4.33
CA VAL A 230 -10.56 8.36 -4.14
C VAL A 230 -11.07 9.23 -3.01
N GLN A 231 -10.22 9.49 -2.02
CA GLN A 231 -10.60 10.22 -0.79
C GLN A 231 -9.51 11.20 -0.33
N GLY A 232 -9.74 11.84 0.81
CA GLY A 232 -8.82 12.81 1.41
C GLY A 232 -9.20 14.27 1.15
N ALA A 233 -8.42 15.16 1.73
CA ALA A 233 -8.62 16.61 1.63
C ALA A 233 -7.78 17.27 0.54
N ASP A 234 -6.63 16.67 0.21
CA ASP A 234 -5.71 17.17 -0.80
C ASP A 234 -6.18 16.82 -2.22
N ASN A 235 -5.67 17.57 -3.21
CA ASN A 235 -6.04 17.34 -4.60
C ASN A 235 -5.24 16.18 -5.19
N LEU A 236 -5.90 15.44 -6.08
CA LEU A 236 -5.30 14.30 -6.77
C LEU A 236 -5.58 14.41 -8.27
N VAL A 237 -4.52 14.39 -9.07
CA VAL A 237 -4.62 14.20 -10.52
C VAL A 237 -4.34 12.74 -10.83
N LEU A 238 -5.27 12.06 -11.50
CA LEU A 238 -5.03 10.76 -12.11
C LEU A 238 -4.86 10.95 -13.63
N SER A 239 -3.66 10.67 -14.13
CA SER A 239 -3.30 10.77 -15.55
C SER A 239 -3.08 9.43 -16.24
N GLY A 240 -3.03 8.33 -15.49
CA GLY A 240 -3.16 6.99 -16.04
C GLY A 240 -4.61 6.63 -16.35
N VAL A 241 -4.79 5.62 -17.21
CA VAL A 241 -6.14 5.14 -17.59
C VAL A 241 -6.77 4.36 -16.45
N LEU A 242 -8.02 4.68 -16.13
CA LEU A 242 -8.93 3.88 -15.31
C LEU A 242 -9.75 2.98 -16.25
N SER A 243 -9.76 1.67 -16.01
CA SER A 243 -10.32 0.67 -16.92
C SER A 243 -11.14 -0.42 -16.19
N ASP A 244 -11.80 -1.29 -16.95
CA ASP A 244 -12.49 -2.52 -16.45
C ASP A 244 -13.84 -2.23 -15.74
N VAL A 245 -14.50 -3.26 -15.22
CA VAL A 245 -15.95 -3.25 -14.91
C VAL A 245 -16.34 -2.49 -13.64
N GLY A 246 -15.37 -2.17 -12.78
CA GLY A 246 -15.59 -1.51 -11.50
C GLY A 246 -15.98 -0.03 -11.65
N ARG A 247 -16.49 0.55 -10.56
CA ARG A 247 -16.89 1.96 -10.49
C ARG A 247 -15.78 2.85 -9.94
N LEU A 248 -15.84 4.13 -10.25
CA LEU A 248 -15.07 5.16 -9.55
C LEU A 248 -15.96 5.81 -8.48
N THR A 249 -15.48 5.91 -7.25
CA THR A 249 -16.15 6.65 -6.17
C THR A 249 -15.26 7.77 -5.68
N LYS A 250 -15.69 9.02 -5.85
CA LYS A 250 -15.02 10.19 -5.28
C LYS A 250 -15.66 10.55 -3.95
N ASN A 251 -14.86 10.50 -2.89
CA ASN A 251 -15.18 10.89 -1.53
C ASN A 251 -14.16 11.92 -1.03
N GLY A 252 -14.33 12.45 0.20
CA GLY A 252 -13.44 13.46 0.77
C GLY A 252 -13.58 14.84 0.11
N SER A 253 -12.97 15.86 0.71
CA SER A 253 -13.15 17.25 0.29
C SER A 253 -12.26 17.69 -0.87
N GLY A 254 -11.19 16.96 -1.18
CA GLY A 254 -10.24 17.34 -2.24
C GLY A 254 -10.84 17.29 -3.64
N THR A 255 -10.11 17.83 -4.62
CA THR A 255 -10.45 17.73 -6.04
C THR A 255 -9.76 16.53 -6.68
N LEU A 256 -10.52 15.71 -7.40
CA LEU A 256 -9.99 14.67 -8.28
C LEU A 256 -10.05 15.16 -9.73
N THR A 257 -8.90 15.33 -10.36
CA THR A 257 -8.83 15.67 -11.79
C THR A 257 -8.50 14.43 -12.60
N LEU A 258 -9.35 14.08 -13.56
CA LEU A 258 -9.11 12.95 -14.48
C LEU A 258 -8.67 13.48 -15.84
N THR A 259 -7.49 13.07 -16.28
CA THR A 259 -6.87 13.59 -17.52
C THR A 259 -6.67 12.56 -18.62
N ALA A 260 -6.94 11.28 -18.35
CA ALA A 260 -6.90 10.19 -19.32
C ALA A 260 -8.29 9.87 -19.90
N ASP A 261 -8.32 9.32 -21.11
CA ASP A 261 -9.52 8.72 -21.68
C ASP A 261 -9.77 7.39 -20.97
N ASN A 262 -10.79 7.38 -20.11
CA ASN A 262 -11.05 6.26 -19.22
C ASN A 262 -12.02 5.28 -19.87
N THR A 263 -11.89 4.00 -19.51
CA THR A 263 -12.64 2.89 -20.11
C THR A 263 -13.36 2.03 -19.07
N TYR A 264 -13.34 2.43 -17.79
CA TYR A 264 -14.10 1.71 -16.77
C TYR A 264 -15.60 1.81 -17.04
N THR A 265 -16.38 0.77 -16.74
CA THR A 265 -17.81 0.73 -17.12
C THR A 265 -18.77 0.79 -15.93
N GLY A 266 -18.27 0.78 -14.70
CA GLY A 266 -19.10 0.71 -13.49
C GLY A 266 -19.80 2.01 -13.09
N GLY A 267 -19.63 3.10 -13.85
CA GLY A 267 -20.14 4.43 -13.52
C GLY A 267 -19.30 5.18 -12.49
N THR A 268 -19.75 6.40 -12.17
CA THR A 268 -19.05 7.32 -11.26
C THR A 268 -19.96 7.79 -10.16
N VAL A 269 -19.49 7.67 -8.92
CA VAL A 269 -20.18 8.14 -7.71
C VAL A 269 -19.48 9.38 -7.17
N PHE A 270 -20.20 10.50 -7.11
CA PHE A 270 -19.76 11.78 -6.54
C PHE A 270 -20.29 11.88 -5.09
N ALA A 271 -19.59 11.25 -4.15
CA ALA A 271 -19.98 11.22 -2.73
C ALA A 271 -19.43 12.40 -1.90
N GLY A 272 -18.46 13.16 -2.44
CA GLY A 272 -17.94 14.36 -1.79
C GLY A 272 -16.83 15.03 -2.59
N GLY A 273 -16.58 16.31 -2.32
CA GLY A 273 -15.58 17.11 -3.01
C GLY A 273 -15.89 17.26 -4.50
N VAL A 274 -14.86 17.42 -5.32
CA VAL A 274 -15.00 17.72 -6.76
C VAL A 274 -14.37 16.61 -7.60
N VAL A 275 -15.02 16.24 -8.70
CA VAL A 275 -14.39 15.56 -9.83
C VAL A 275 -14.35 16.55 -11.00
N SER A 276 -13.15 16.88 -11.47
CA SER A 276 -12.92 17.86 -12.54
C SER A 276 -12.49 17.16 -13.82
N VAL A 277 -13.22 17.44 -14.91
CA VAL A 277 -12.98 16.84 -16.24
C VAL A 277 -13.28 17.83 -17.37
N ASP A 278 -12.55 17.69 -18.48
CA ASP A 278 -12.72 18.51 -19.69
C ASP A 278 -13.62 17.85 -20.76
N LYS A 279 -13.83 16.53 -20.65
CA LYS A 279 -14.55 15.70 -21.64
C LYS A 279 -15.28 14.53 -20.97
N GLU A 280 -16.39 14.09 -21.58
CA GLU A 280 -17.17 12.96 -21.06
C GLU A 280 -16.38 11.65 -20.95
N VAL A 281 -15.47 11.39 -21.88
CA VAL A 281 -14.65 10.16 -21.93
C VAL A 281 -13.72 10.03 -20.71
N ARG A 282 -13.42 11.14 -20.01
CA ARG A 282 -12.69 11.10 -18.74
C ARG A 282 -13.48 10.39 -17.63
N LEU A 283 -14.79 10.27 -17.75
CA LEU A 283 -15.67 9.61 -16.79
C LEU A 283 -15.95 8.13 -17.13
N GLY A 284 -15.16 7.51 -18.01
CA GLY A 284 -15.35 6.10 -18.36
C GLY A 284 -16.69 5.86 -19.07
N GLY A 285 -17.45 4.87 -18.63
CA GLY A 285 -18.82 4.56 -19.02
C GLY A 285 -19.70 4.34 -17.79
N GLY A 286 -21.01 4.15 -18.01
CA GLY A 286 -22.00 3.96 -16.94
C GLY A 286 -22.59 5.26 -16.40
N ASP A 287 -23.45 5.12 -15.39
CA ASP A 287 -24.28 6.20 -14.86
C ASP A 287 -23.51 7.15 -13.93
N LEU A 288 -24.07 8.36 -13.76
CA LEU A 288 -23.58 9.37 -12.82
C LEU A 288 -24.45 9.34 -11.56
N THR A 289 -23.84 9.05 -10.42
CA THR A 289 -24.55 9.00 -9.13
C THR A 289 -24.00 10.08 -8.20
N PHE A 290 -24.82 11.04 -7.83
CA PHE A 290 -24.44 12.08 -6.87
C PHE A 290 -24.94 11.73 -5.48
N ASN A 291 -24.10 11.95 -4.49
CA ASN A 291 -24.41 11.81 -3.07
C ASN A 291 -23.63 12.84 -2.23
N GLY A 292 -23.68 14.11 -2.64
CA GLY A 292 -23.05 15.25 -1.96
C GLY A 292 -21.78 15.79 -2.61
N GLY A 293 -21.32 15.21 -3.72
CA GLY A 293 -20.18 15.71 -4.50
C GLY A 293 -20.56 16.58 -5.70
N THR A 294 -19.53 17.12 -6.34
CA THR A 294 -19.64 17.98 -7.53
C THR A 294 -18.96 17.33 -8.73
N LEU A 295 -19.61 17.40 -9.89
CA LEU A 295 -18.97 17.20 -11.19
C LEU A 295 -18.69 18.57 -11.79
N GLN A 296 -17.42 18.91 -11.91
CA GLN A 296 -16.96 20.13 -12.57
C GLN A 296 -16.62 19.85 -14.03
N VAL A 297 -17.30 20.55 -14.92
CA VAL A 297 -17.07 20.55 -16.37
C VAL A 297 -16.22 21.77 -16.71
N THR A 298 -14.99 21.53 -17.17
CA THR A 298 -14.05 22.59 -17.52
C THR A 298 -14.02 22.82 -19.04
N GLY A 299 -13.78 24.07 -19.43
CA GLY A 299 -13.77 24.50 -20.84
C GLY A 299 -15.14 24.38 -21.54
N THR A 300 -15.11 24.48 -22.87
CA THR A 300 -16.32 24.60 -23.72
C THR A 300 -16.52 23.43 -24.69
N GLY A 301 -15.65 22.43 -24.68
CA GLY A 301 -15.67 21.32 -25.63
C GLY A 301 -16.68 20.21 -25.31
N TRP A 302 -17.10 20.10 -24.04
CA TRP A 302 -18.11 19.15 -23.59
C TRP A 302 -19.38 19.90 -23.18
N THR A 303 -20.43 19.79 -23.99
CA THR A 303 -21.66 20.58 -23.86
C THR A 303 -22.89 19.75 -23.48
N SER A 304 -22.76 18.42 -23.36
CA SER A 304 -23.89 17.59 -22.95
C SER A 304 -23.48 16.21 -22.46
N THR A 305 -24.25 15.63 -21.55
CA THR A 305 -24.18 14.20 -21.23
C THR A 305 -25.49 13.50 -21.54
N SER A 306 -25.38 12.25 -22.00
CA SER A 306 -26.49 11.33 -22.21
C SER A 306 -26.54 10.23 -21.16
N ARG A 307 -25.77 10.33 -20.07
CA ARG A 307 -25.79 9.35 -18.98
C ARG A 307 -27.03 9.53 -18.11
N ALA A 308 -27.53 8.44 -17.53
CA ALA A 308 -28.53 8.56 -16.48
C ALA A 308 -27.89 9.23 -15.25
N VAL A 309 -28.63 10.14 -14.64
CA VAL A 309 -28.20 10.87 -13.44
C VAL A 309 -29.08 10.49 -12.27
N SER A 310 -28.46 9.95 -11.22
CA SER A 310 -29.11 9.62 -9.96
C SER A 310 -28.66 10.56 -8.84
N LEU A 311 -29.62 11.22 -8.17
CA LEU A 311 -29.39 12.05 -6.98
C LEU A 311 -29.80 11.27 -5.73
N GLN A 312 -28.81 10.78 -4.99
CA GLN A 312 -29.04 10.16 -3.68
C GLN A 312 -29.36 11.23 -2.62
N ALA A 313 -29.64 10.82 -1.39
CA ALA A 313 -30.08 11.74 -0.33
C ALA A 313 -29.12 12.93 -0.08
N GLY A 314 -27.83 12.77 -0.34
CA GLY A 314 -26.84 13.85 -0.26
C GLY A 314 -26.93 14.91 -1.36
N GLY A 315 -27.73 14.70 -2.40
CA GLY A 315 -27.83 15.60 -3.56
C GLY A 315 -26.56 15.60 -4.42
N GLY A 316 -26.37 16.65 -5.21
CA GLY A 316 -25.17 16.84 -6.03
C GLY A 316 -25.10 18.21 -6.66
N THR A 317 -24.02 18.47 -7.39
CA THR A 317 -23.86 19.72 -8.14
C THR A 317 -23.18 19.45 -9.48
N PHE A 318 -23.71 20.05 -10.55
CA PHE A 318 -22.96 20.26 -11.78
C PHE A 318 -22.36 21.66 -11.72
N ASP A 319 -21.04 21.76 -11.74
CA ASP A 319 -20.30 23.03 -11.83
C ASP A 319 -19.82 23.21 -13.26
N ILE A 320 -20.38 24.20 -13.97
CA ILE A 320 -19.97 24.56 -15.32
C ILE A 320 -19.02 25.74 -15.19
N GLU A 321 -17.73 25.44 -15.18
CA GLU A 321 -16.69 26.40 -14.80
C GLU A 321 -16.61 27.58 -15.80
N ASP A 322 -16.68 27.28 -17.09
CA ASP A 322 -16.66 28.28 -18.14
C ASP A 322 -18.07 28.79 -18.44
N ALA A 323 -18.32 30.08 -18.17
CA ALA A 323 -19.61 30.73 -18.39
C ALA A 323 -20.06 30.74 -19.86
N ALA A 324 -19.16 30.51 -20.82
CA ALA A 324 -19.51 30.36 -22.23
C ALA A 324 -20.00 28.94 -22.59
N ASN A 325 -19.85 27.96 -21.69
CA ASN A 325 -20.32 26.61 -21.92
C ASN A 325 -21.81 26.48 -21.54
N ASN A 326 -22.63 26.08 -22.51
CA ASN A 326 -24.04 25.74 -22.27
C ASN A 326 -24.16 24.22 -22.17
N PHE A 327 -24.16 23.70 -20.94
CA PHE A 327 -24.16 22.26 -20.68
C PHE A 327 -25.57 21.69 -20.52
N ALA A 328 -25.88 20.62 -21.26
CA ALA A 328 -27.17 19.94 -21.21
C ALA A 328 -27.08 18.53 -20.61
N VAL A 329 -27.90 18.26 -19.58
CA VAL A 329 -28.20 16.89 -19.16
C VAL A 329 -29.41 16.41 -19.97
N THR A 330 -29.18 15.47 -20.89
CA THR A 330 -30.18 15.11 -21.92
C THR A 330 -31.06 13.93 -21.55
N GLN A 331 -30.66 13.14 -20.55
CA GLN A 331 -31.51 12.11 -19.93
C GLN A 331 -32.18 12.63 -18.65
N GLY A 332 -33.17 11.88 -18.15
CA GLY A 332 -33.87 12.21 -16.91
C GLY A 332 -32.92 12.18 -15.70
N VAL A 333 -33.04 13.21 -14.86
CA VAL A 333 -32.45 13.25 -13.52
C VAL A 333 -33.46 12.67 -12.54
N ALA A 334 -33.08 11.63 -11.79
CA ALA A 334 -33.96 10.93 -10.86
C ALA A 334 -33.32 10.81 -9.48
N GLY A 335 -34.12 10.62 -8.43
CA GLY A 335 -33.62 10.36 -7.08
C GLY A 335 -34.29 11.21 -6.02
N ALA A 336 -33.84 11.06 -4.77
CA ALA A 336 -34.42 11.73 -3.60
C ALA A 336 -33.67 13.02 -3.20
N GLY A 337 -32.47 13.25 -3.76
CA GLY A 337 -31.66 14.43 -3.48
C GLY A 337 -31.96 15.63 -4.37
N GLY A 338 -31.44 16.79 -3.97
CA GLY A 338 -31.46 18.02 -4.77
C GLY A 338 -30.25 18.13 -5.70
N LEU A 339 -30.40 18.96 -6.73
CA LEU A 339 -29.33 19.42 -7.62
C LEU A 339 -29.11 20.92 -7.44
#